data_AF-A0A1G2Y338-F1
#
_entry.id   AF-A0A1G2Y338-F1
#
_cell.length_a   1.000
_cell.length_b   1.000
_cell.length_c   1.000
_cell.angle_alpha   90.00
_cell.angle_beta   90.00
_cell.angle_gamma   90.00
#
_symmetry.space_group_name_H-M   'P 1'
#
loop_
_entity.id
_entity.type
_entity.pdbx_description
1 polymer ?
#
loop_
_entity_poly.entity_id
_entity_poly.type
_entity_poly.pdbx_seq_one_letter_code
_entity_poly.pdbx_strand_id
1 'polypeptide(L)'
;MDRNTKKKKDNSWPAVLVLPILIPIFLYVAIKYIIITIPLYITIWLKGIRVFYVYSNSPHWQERVEKEIIPKLPDKTIIMNWSERSKWQRNLATTAFFHFGGSQEYNPMGIIFRPFRKAKVFRFYQPLKDLQHGKPEALLKIETEFFQMLNK
;
A
#
# COMPACT_ATOMS: atom_id res chain seq x y z
N MET A 1 52.59 -24.47 -25.81
CA MET A 1 51.63 -24.38 -24.69
C MET A 1 51.28 -22.89 -24.52
N ASP A 2 50.46 -22.34 -25.42
CA ASP A 2 50.17 -20.90 -25.48
C ASP A 2 48.76 -20.59 -24.99
N ARG A 3 48.68 -19.95 -23.84
CA ARG A 3 47.43 -19.41 -23.27
C ARG A 3 47.11 -18.09 -23.95
N ASN A 4 46.27 -18.15 -24.99
CA ASN A 4 45.71 -16.98 -25.64
C ASN A 4 44.65 -16.32 -24.75
N THR A 5 45.07 -15.43 -23.85
CA THR A 5 44.16 -14.64 -23.01
C THR A 5 43.59 -13.47 -23.81
N LYS A 6 42.44 -13.67 -24.45
CA LYS A 6 41.63 -12.56 -25.00
C LYS A 6 41.21 -11.61 -23.86
N LYS A 7 41.87 -10.45 -23.76
CA LYS A 7 41.45 -9.35 -22.88
C LYS A 7 40.05 -8.89 -23.30
N LYS A 8 39.06 -9.12 -22.44
CA LYS A 8 37.69 -8.65 -22.60
C LYS A 8 37.70 -7.12 -22.51
N LYS A 9 37.37 -6.43 -23.61
CA LYS A 9 37.32 -4.97 -23.70
C LYS A 9 36.20 -4.46 -22.78
N ASP A 10 36.55 -3.72 -21.74
CA ASP A 10 35.58 -3.18 -20.80
C ASP A 10 34.87 -1.96 -21.44
N ASN A 11 33.57 -2.11 -21.71
CA ASN A 11 32.74 -1.11 -22.37
C ASN A 11 31.98 -0.26 -21.32
N SER A 12 32.59 0.02 -20.17
CA SER A 12 31.98 0.72 -19.03
C SER A 12 31.86 2.24 -19.21
N TRP A 13 32.44 2.82 -20.27
CA TRP A 13 32.40 4.26 -20.54
C TRP A 13 31.00 4.90 -20.63
N PRO A 14 29.93 4.24 -21.12
CA PRO A 14 28.59 4.82 -21.12
C PRO A 14 28.04 4.96 -19.69
N ALA A 15 28.43 4.07 -18.77
CA ALA A 15 27.99 4.15 -17.38
C ALA A 15 28.56 5.39 -16.70
N VAL A 16 29.80 5.78 -17.00
CA VAL A 16 30.45 6.98 -16.46
C VAL A 16 29.71 8.26 -16.84
N LEU A 17 29.09 8.31 -18.03
CA LEU A 17 28.32 9.47 -18.49
C LEU A 17 26.87 9.47 -17.97
N VAL A 18 26.26 8.29 -17.81
CA VAL A 18 24.85 8.16 -17.41
C VAL A 18 24.65 8.26 -15.90
N LEU A 19 25.57 7.70 -15.09
CA LEU A 19 25.50 7.72 -13.63
C LEU A 19 25.35 9.13 -13.01
N PRO A 20 26.13 10.16 -13.38
CA PRO A 20 26.01 11.49 -12.78
C PRO A 20 24.66 12.17 -13.04
N ILE A 21 23.90 11.72 -14.04
CA ILE A 21 22.53 12.19 -14.32
C ILE A 21 21.49 11.37 -13.54
N LEU A 22 21.67 10.05 -13.46
CA LEU A 22 20.73 9.19 -12.72
C LEU A 22 20.79 9.40 -11.21
N ILE A 23 21.97 9.65 -10.65
CA ILE A 23 22.16 9.86 -9.21
C ILE A 23 21.29 11.03 -8.67
N PRO A 24 21.33 12.26 -9.21
CA PRO A 24 20.52 13.36 -8.69
C PRO A 24 19.01 13.11 -8.85
N ILE A 25 18.59 12.44 -9.94
CA ILE A 25 17.18 12.04 -10.12
C ILE A 25 16.77 11.06 -9.03
N PHE A 26 17.59 10.04 -8.78
CA PHE A 26 17.34 9.06 -7.74
C PHE A 26 17.29 9.71 -6.35
N LEU A 27 18.27 10.56 -6.03
CA LEU A 27 18.31 11.30 -4.77
C LEU A 27 17.09 12.19 -4.59
N TYR A 28 16.66 12.91 -5.63
CA TYR A 28 15.45 13.73 -5.60
C TYR A 28 14.20 12.90 -5.26
N VAL A 29 14.02 11.75 -5.93
CA VAL A 29 12.89 10.84 -5.67
C VAL A 29 12.97 10.27 -4.25
N ALA A 30 14.15 9.85 -3.80
CA ALA A 30 14.36 9.30 -2.47
C ALA A 30 14.09 10.34 -1.37
N ILE A 31 14.61 11.56 -1.51
CA ILE A 31 14.38 12.67 -0.57
C ILE A 31 12.90 13.01 -0.51
N LYS A 32 12.24 13.16 -1.67
CA LYS A 32 10.81 13.42 -1.73
C LYS A 32 10.01 12.31 -1.05
N TYR A 33 10.38 11.05 -1.27
CA TYR A 33 9.74 9.91 -0.62
C TYR A 33 9.89 9.99 0.90
N ILE A 34 11.08 10.28 1.41
CA ILE A 34 11.34 10.40 2.86
C ILE A 34 10.56 11.57 3.48
N ILE A 35 10.59 12.74 2.85
CA ILE A 35 9.88 13.96 3.30
C ILE A 35 8.37 13.73 3.41
N ILE A 36 7.78 12.87 2.56
CA ILE A 36 6.35 12.55 2.63
C ILE A 36 6.08 11.41 3.63
N THR A 37 6.89 10.35 3.59
CA THR A 37 6.64 9.12 4.35
C THR A 37 6.79 9.35 5.86
N ILE A 38 7.86 10.02 6.29
CA ILE A 38 8.16 10.18 7.73
C ILE A 38 7.05 11.00 8.44
N PRO A 39 6.65 12.20 7.96
CA PRO A 39 5.58 12.96 8.59
C PRO A 39 4.24 12.22 8.60
N LEU A 40 3.94 11.43 7.57
CA LEU A 40 2.73 10.61 7.54
C LEU A 40 2.72 9.59 8.67
N TYR A 41 3.79 8.80 8.83
CA TYR A 41 3.88 7.84 9.95
C TYR A 41 3.79 8.54 11.30
N ILE A 42 4.52 9.65 11.49
CA ILE A 42 4.47 10.43 12.74
C ILE A 42 3.04 10.89 13.02
N THR A 43 2.37 11.49 12.03
CA THR A 43 1.01 12.03 12.20
C THR A 43 0.00 10.92 12.50
N ILE A 44 0.10 9.78 11.80
CA ILE A 44 -0.73 8.59 12.02
C ILE A 44 -0.56 8.06 13.44
N TRP A 45 0.70 7.92 13.90
CA TRP A 45 1.00 7.43 15.24
C TRP A 45 0.57 8.40 16.33
N LEU A 46 0.81 9.71 16.17
CA LEU A 46 0.39 10.73 17.13
C LEU A 46 -1.14 10.80 17.28
N LYS A 47 -1.89 10.58 16.18
CA LYS A 47 -3.35 10.48 16.22
C LYS A 47 -3.88 9.13 16.70
N GLY A 48 -2.99 8.16 16.93
CA GLY A 48 -3.34 6.80 17.35
C GLY A 48 -4.09 6.00 16.29
N ILE A 49 -4.05 6.41 15.02
CA ILE A 49 -4.75 5.72 13.93
C ILE A 49 -4.09 4.34 13.73
N ARG A 50 -4.89 3.28 13.87
CA ARG A 50 -4.43 1.88 13.72
C ARG A 50 -4.78 1.31 12.38
N VAL A 51 -5.92 1.73 11.81
CA VAL A 51 -6.44 1.15 10.58
C VAL A 51 -6.89 2.25 9.65
N PHE A 52 -6.66 2.03 8.38
CA PHE A 52 -7.25 2.78 7.30
C PHE A 52 -7.94 1.79 6.37
N TYR A 53 -9.24 1.94 6.17
CA TYR A 53 -10.05 1.01 5.37
C TYR A 53 -10.76 1.78 4.26
N VAL A 54 -10.65 1.28 3.03
CA VAL A 54 -11.29 1.85 1.85
C VAL A 54 -12.20 0.82 1.22
N TYR A 55 -13.41 1.25 0.87
CA TYR A 55 -14.37 0.47 0.11
C TYR A 55 -15.11 1.35 -0.91
N SER A 56 -16.07 0.80 -1.65
CA SER A 56 -17.00 1.55 -2.52
C SER A 56 -18.41 1.01 -2.40
N ASN A 57 -19.36 1.79 -2.94
CA ASN A 57 -20.77 1.41 -3.12
C ASN A 57 -20.95 0.38 -4.25
N SER A 58 -20.22 -0.73 -4.21
CA SER A 58 -20.38 -1.82 -5.16
C SER A 58 -21.35 -2.85 -4.57
N PRO A 59 -22.41 -3.24 -5.28
CA PRO A 59 -23.38 -4.21 -4.78
C PRO A 59 -22.74 -5.56 -4.47
N HIS A 60 -21.58 -5.85 -5.07
CA HIS A 60 -20.83 -7.08 -4.92
C HIS A 60 -20.19 -7.30 -3.55
N TRP A 61 -19.87 -6.22 -2.81
CA TRP A 61 -19.14 -6.33 -1.54
C TRP A 61 -19.54 -5.30 -0.49
N GLN A 62 -20.29 -4.26 -0.85
CA GLN A 62 -20.70 -3.21 0.08
C GLN A 62 -21.40 -3.79 1.31
N GLU A 63 -22.39 -4.66 1.09
CA GLU A 63 -23.17 -5.26 2.18
C GLU A 63 -22.28 -6.03 3.16
N ARG A 64 -21.38 -6.88 2.64
CA ARG A 64 -20.42 -7.62 3.47
C ARG A 64 -19.49 -6.69 4.23
N VAL A 65 -18.96 -5.66 3.57
CA VAL A 65 -18.08 -4.69 4.22
C VAL A 65 -18.79 -3.98 5.37
N GLU A 66 -20.00 -3.49 5.14
CA GLU A 66 -20.77 -2.73 6.13
C GLU A 66 -21.29 -3.59 7.29
N LYS A 67 -21.68 -4.84 7.02
CA LYS A 67 -22.23 -5.74 8.04
C LYS A 67 -21.17 -6.56 8.78
N GLU A 68 -20.11 -6.97 8.10
CA GLU A 68 -19.17 -7.96 8.65
C GLU A 68 -17.78 -7.39 8.95
N ILE A 69 -17.30 -6.40 8.19
CA ILE A 69 -15.93 -5.89 8.31
C ILE A 69 -15.90 -4.64 9.18
N ILE A 70 -16.63 -3.58 8.79
CA ILE A 70 -16.65 -2.28 9.47
C ILE A 70 -16.92 -2.40 10.98
N PRO A 71 -17.93 -3.18 11.44
CA PRO A 71 -18.23 -3.28 12.87
C PRO A 71 -17.12 -3.95 13.70
N LYS A 72 -16.20 -4.68 13.06
CA LYS A 72 -15.07 -5.34 13.72
C LYS A 72 -13.79 -4.49 13.71
N LEU A 73 -13.82 -3.32 13.06
CA LEU A 73 -12.68 -2.42 13.04
C LEU A 73 -12.58 -1.67 14.37
N PRO A 74 -11.36 -1.39 14.87
CA PRO A 74 -11.18 -0.67 16.12
C PRO A 74 -11.64 0.80 15.99
N ASP A 75 -11.97 1.45 17.11
CA ASP A 75 -12.41 2.86 17.14
C ASP A 75 -11.44 3.83 16.43
N LYS A 76 -10.14 3.53 16.47
CA LYS A 76 -9.09 4.30 15.80
C LYS A 76 -8.90 3.89 14.34
N THR A 77 -10.01 3.84 13.61
CA THR A 77 -10.04 3.51 12.18
C THR A 77 -10.52 4.69 11.36
N ILE A 78 -9.81 4.98 10.27
CA ILE A 78 -10.30 5.85 9.22
C ILE A 78 -10.98 4.99 8.16
N ILE A 79 -12.25 5.27 7.87
CA ILE A 79 -13.01 4.60 6.82
C ILE A 79 -13.24 5.61 5.70
N MET A 80 -12.94 5.22 4.45
CA MET A 80 -13.16 6.05 3.28
C MET A 80 -13.95 5.30 2.20
N ASN A 81 -14.86 6.03 1.56
CA ASN A 81 -15.66 5.52 0.45
C ASN A 81 -15.15 6.07 -0.88
N TRP A 82 -14.59 5.19 -1.72
CA TRP A 82 -14.03 5.52 -3.03
C TRP A 82 -15.09 6.03 -4.02
N SER A 83 -16.35 5.63 -3.86
CA SER A 83 -17.45 6.16 -4.68
C SER A 83 -17.65 7.66 -4.44
N GLU A 84 -17.22 8.17 -3.27
CA GLU A 84 -17.35 9.58 -2.88
C GLU A 84 -16.06 10.38 -3.10
N ARG A 85 -15.08 9.82 -3.82
CA ARG A 85 -13.74 10.43 -3.99
C ARG A 85 -13.73 11.84 -4.57
N SER A 86 -14.76 12.21 -5.35
CA SER A 86 -14.91 13.57 -5.88
C SER A 86 -15.10 14.62 -4.78
N LYS A 87 -15.57 14.21 -3.61
CA LYS A 87 -15.78 15.06 -2.42
C LYS A 87 -14.59 15.03 -1.46
N TRP A 88 -13.57 14.22 -1.71
CA TRP A 88 -12.44 14.07 -0.79
C TRP A 88 -11.60 15.33 -0.75
N GLN A 89 -11.43 15.86 0.46
CA GLN A 89 -10.51 16.96 0.70
C GLN A 89 -9.06 16.45 0.77
N ARG A 90 -8.09 17.32 0.48
CA ARG A 90 -6.67 17.03 0.68
C ARG A 90 -6.35 17.08 2.17
N ASN A 91 -6.44 15.95 2.84
CA ASN A 91 -6.15 15.79 4.26
C ASN A 91 -5.32 14.51 4.50
N LEU A 92 -4.99 14.25 5.76
CA LEU A 92 -4.19 13.07 6.16
C LEU A 92 -4.73 11.76 5.58
N ALA A 93 -6.06 11.57 5.59
CA ALA A 93 -6.71 10.36 5.15
C ALA A 93 -6.49 10.13 3.64
N THR A 94 -6.77 11.16 2.83
CA THR A 94 -6.55 11.14 1.38
C THR A 94 -5.06 10.99 1.02
N THR A 95 -4.17 11.69 1.72
CA THR A 95 -2.72 11.59 1.48
C THR A 95 -2.20 10.20 1.87
N ALA A 96 -2.63 9.64 2.99
CA ALA A 96 -2.27 8.28 3.41
C ALA A 96 -2.78 7.25 2.40
N PHE A 97 -4.01 7.39 1.90
CA PHE A 97 -4.53 6.52 0.84
C PHE A 97 -3.62 6.50 -0.39
N PHE A 98 -3.30 7.66 -0.96
CA PHE A 98 -2.50 7.70 -2.18
C PHE A 98 -1.05 7.26 -1.95
N HIS A 99 -0.51 7.52 -0.75
CA HIS A 99 0.86 7.14 -0.42
C HIS A 99 1.01 5.64 -0.14
N PHE A 100 0.10 5.03 0.62
CA PHE A 100 0.21 3.63 1.04
C PHE A 100 -0.62 2.67 0.18
N GLY A 101 -1.71 3.12 -0.43
CA GLY A 101 -2.66 2.29 -1.17
C GLY A 101 -2.15 1.81 -2.53
N GLY A 102 -1.16 2.49 -3.11
CA GLY A 102 -0.64 2.16 -4.44
C GLY A 102 -1.66 2.42 -5.57
N SER A 103 -1.37 1.88 -6.76
CA SER A 103 -2.12 2.17 -8.00
C SER A 103 -3.07 1.06 -8.46
N GLN A 104 -3.03 -0.13 -7.84
CA GLN A 104 -3.79 -1.31 -8.29
C GLN A 104 -4.60 -1.89 -7.12
N GLU A 105 -5.74 -2.52 -7.41
CA GLU A 105 -6.54 -3.31 -6.44
C GLU A 105 -6.73 -2.59 -5.08
N TYR A 106 -7.02 -1.30 -5.13
CA TYR A 106 -7.07 -0.44 -3.94
C TYR A 106 -8.44 -0.43 -3.26
N ASN A 107 -9.38 -1.25 -3.73
CA ASN A 107 -10.76 -1.25 -3.24
C ASN A 107 -11.47 -2.61 -3.44
N PRO A 108 -11.93 -3.28 -2.37
CA PRO A 108 -11.73 -2.91 -0.97
C PRO A 108 -10.29 -3.15 -0.50
N MET A 109 -9.81 -2.33 0.43
CA MET A 109 -8.45 -2.41 0.95
C MET A 109 -8.38 -1.97 2.41
N GLY A 110 -7.62 -2.71 3.21
CA GLY A 110 -7.27 -2.35 4.58
C GLY A 110 -5.77 -2.07 4.71
N ILE A 111 -5.39 -1.06 5.47
CA ILE A 111 -4.00 -0.74 5.79
C ILE A 111 -3.88 -0.67 7.30
N ILE A 112 -2.99 -1.47 7.86
CA ILE A 112 -2.74 -1.50 9.30
C ILE A 112 -1.43 -0.78 9.60
N PHE A 113 -1.51 0.19 10.51
CA PHE A 113 -0.39 0.95 11.04
C PHE A 113 -0.04 0.44 12.44
N ARG A 114 1.24 0.14 12.65
CA ARG A 114 1.77 -0.23 13.95
C ARG A 114 2.93 0.69 14.31
N PRO A 115 3.07 1.10 15.58
CA PRO A 115 4.20 1.90 16.02
C PRO A 115 5.52 1.24 15.61
N PHE A 116 6.44 2.04 15.05
CA PHE A 116 7.79 1.61 14.65
C PHE A 116 7.85 0.46 13.65
N ARG A 117 6.74 0.18 12.92
CA ARG A 117 6.69 -0.85 11.88
C ARG A 117 6.11 -0.28 10.59
N LYS A 118 6.53 -0.87 9.47
CA LYS A 118 5.94 -0.55 8.16
C LYS A 118 4.45 -0.90 8.15
N ALA A 119 3.66 -0.05 7.50
CA ALA A 119 2.26 -0.29 7.23
C ALA A 119 2.10 -1.58 6.43
N LYS A 120 1.15 -2.43 6.82
CA LYS A 120 0.79 -3.64 6.05
C LYS A 120 -0.50 -3.37 5.30
N VAL A 121 -0.47 -3.60 3.99
CA VAL A 121 -1.61 -3.42 3.09
C VAL A 121 -2.26 -4.78 2.81
N PHE A 122 -3.58 -4.82 2.89
CA PHE A 122 -4.43 -5.97 2.62
C PHE A 122 -5.42 -5.60 1.51
N ARG A 123 -5.36 -6.30 0.38
CA ARG A 123 -6.16 -6.02 -0.81
C ARG A 123 -7.24 -7.08 -0.96
N PHE A 124 -8.50 -6.67 -0.81
CA PHE A 124 -9.63 -7.59 -0.81
C PHE A 124 -10.26 -7.75 -2.19
N TYR A 125 -9.92 -6.91 -3.17
CA TYR A 125 -10.52 -6.94 -4.50
C TYR A 125 -10.47 -8.33 -5.17
N GLN A 126 -9.26 -8.87 -5.37
CA GLN A 126 -9.11 -10.16 -6.05
C GLN A 126 -9.74 -11.31 -5.24
N PRO A 127 -9.53 -11.42 -3.91
CA PRO A 127 -10.23 -12.43 -3.10
C PRO A 127 -11.77 -12.33 -3.13
N LEU A 128 -12.34 -11.14 -3.15
CA LEU A 128 -13.80 -10.94 -3.27
C LEU A 128 -14.31 -11.32 -4.65
N LYS A 129 -13.51 -11.07 -5.70
CA LYS A 129 -13.82 -11.52 -7.06
C LYS A 129 -13.80 -13.05 -7.15
N ASP A 130 -12.81 -13.69 -6.54
CA ASP A 130 -12.69 -15.15 -6.52
C ASP A 130 -13.86 -15.81 -5.76
N LEU A 131 -14.35 -15.17 -4.69
CA LEU A 131 -15.55 -15.62 -3.97
C LEU A 131 -16.78 -15.71 -4.89
N GLN A 132 -16.97 -14.76 -5.82
CA GLN A 132 -18.08 -14.80 -6.79
C GLN A 132 -17.97 -15.97 -7.76
N HIS A 133 -16.77 -16.52 -7.93
CA HIS A 133 -16.51 -17.71 -8.71
C HIS A 133 -16.49 -19.00 -7.86
N GLY A 134 -16.97 -18.92 -6.61
CA GLY A 134 -17.07 -20.07 -5.70
C GLY A 134 -15.74 -20.48 -5.04
N LYS A 135 -14.73 -19.59 -5.00
CA LYS A 135 -13.41 -19.85 -4.41
C LYS A 135 -13.19 -18.99 -3.15
N PRO A 136 -13.70 -19.41 -1.99
CA PRO A 136 -13.66 -18.59 -0.78
C PRO A 136 -12.30 -18.57 -0.08
N GLU A 137 -11.36 -19.44 -0.45
CA GLU A 137 -10.13 -19.72 0.31
C GLU A 137 -9.25 -18.47 0.43
N ALA A 138 -9.10 -17.74 -0.68
CA ALA A 138 -8.29 -16.52 -0.72
C ALA A 138 -8.88 -15.43 0.18
N LEU A 139 -10.22 -15.32 0.23
CA LEU A 139 -10.90 -14.33 1.06
C LEU A 139 -10.77 -14.66 2.54
N LEU A 140 -11.04 -15.92 2.91
CA LEU A 140 -10.91 -16.36 4.29
C LEU A 140 -9.49 -16.17 4.82
N LYS A 141 -8.48 -16.47 4.00
CA LYS A 141 -7.08 -16.26 4.36
C LYS A 141 -6.78 -14.78 4.62
N ILE A 142 -7.15 -13.89 3.71
CA ILE A 142 -6.81 -12.47 3.87
C ILE A 142 -7.60 -11.82 5.01
N GLU A 143 -8.87 -12.17 5.20
CA GLU A 143 -9.66 -11.72 6.34
C GLU A 143 -9.03 -12.20 7.65
N THR A 144 -8.66 -13.48 7.75
CA THR A 144 -7.99 -14.04 8.92
C THR A 144 -6.69 -13.30 9.24
N GLU A 145 -5.82 -13.10 8.25
CA GLU A 145 -4.56 -12.38 8.45
C GLU A 145 -4.78 -10.91 8.85
N PHE A 146 -5.79 -10.26 8.26
CA PHE A 146 -6.15 -8.88 8.56
C PHE A 146 -6.62 -8.75 10.01
N PHE A 147 -7.62 -9.52 10.43
CA PHE A 147 -8.18 -9.47 11.78
C PHE A 147 -7.17 -9.94 12.85
N GLN A 148 -6.34 -10.94 12.56
CA GLN A 148 -5.26 -11.32 13.47
C GLN A 148 -4.27 -10.18 13.71
N MET A 149 -4.03 -9.34 12.70
CA MET A 149 -3.11 -8.22 12.83
C MET A 149 -3.74 -7.03 13.59
N LEU A 150 -5.07 -6.90 13.62
CA LEU A 150 -5.75 -5.91 14.45
C LEU A 150 -5.62 -6.17 15.96
N ASN A 151 -5.45 -7.44 16.33
CA ASN A 151 -5.32 -7.87 17.72
C ASN A 151 -3.86 -7.87 18.25
N LYS A 152 -2.89 -7.44 17.42
CA LYS A 152 -1.48 -7.30 17.77
C LYS A 152 -1.09 -5.84 17.98
#